data_AF-A0A531LN71-F1
#
_entry.id   AF-A0A531LN71-F1
#
_cell.length_a   1.000
_cell.length_b   1.000
_cell.length_c   1.000
_cell.angle_alpha   90.00
_cell.angle_beta   90.00
_cell.angle_gamma   90.00
#
_symmetry.space_group_name_H-M   'P 1'
#
loop_
_entity.id
_entity.type
_entity.pdbx_description
1 polymer ?
#
loop_
_entity_poly.entity_id
_entity_poly.type
_entity_poly.pdbx_seq_one_letter_code
_entity_poly.pdbx_strand_id
1 'polypeptide(L)'
;LHLAARYPDRVSGLVLVRPAWTFDAAPQNMQPYVEVAELIRRLPLAEARAAFTSSATAAHFHDEAPDNLASLLGFFERDNATVFAEVMQAIANDGPGVTRAEAAGLAMPTLVIG
;
A
#
# COMPACT_ATOMS: atom_id res chain seq x y z
N LEU A 1 1.40 1.53 -15.66
CA LEU A 1 2.76 2.00 -15.96
C LEU A 1 3.67 0.89 -16.50
N HIS A 2 3.78 -0.25 -15.80
CA HIS A 2 4.71 -1.33 -16.17
C HIS A 2 4.66 -1.78 -17.65
N LEU A 3 3.47 -1.95 -18.21
CA LEU A 3 3.30 -2.30 -19.63
C LEU A 3 3.92 -1.25 -20.57
N ALA A 4 3.69 0.04 -20.30
CA ALA A 4 4.19 1.15 -21.13
C ALA A 4 5.72 1.28 -21.05
N ALA A 5 6.31 1.00 -19.88
CA ALA A 5 7.76 0.97 -19.72
C ALA A 5 8.41 -0.22 -20.45
N ARG A 6 7.80 -1.41 -20.38
CA ARG A 6 8.40 -2.63 -20.95
C ARG A 6 8.18 -2.79 -22.44
N TYR A 7 7.05 -2.30 -22.96
CA TYR A 7 6.63 -2.44 -24.35
C TYR A 7 6.05 -1.13 -24.89
N PRO A 8 6.86 -0.04 -24.97
CA PRO A 8 6.38 1.29 -25.34
C PRO A 8 5.71 1.30 -26.73
N ASP A 9 6.22 0.52 -27.68
CA ASP A 9 5.68 0.42 -29.05
C ASP A 9 4.28 -0.21 -29.12
N ARG A 10 3.80 -0.81 -28.02
CA ARG A 10 2.46 -1.42 -27.93
C ARG A 10 1.44 -0.53 -27.22
N VAL A 11 1.85 0.66 -26.79
CA VAL A 11 1.02 1.58 -26.00
C VAL A 11 0.87 2.90 -26.77
N SER A 12 -0.35 3.18 -27.25
CA SER A 12 -0.65 4.42 -28.00
C SER A 12 -0.78 5.66 -27.10
N GLY A 13 -1.02 5.48 -25.81
CA GLY A 13 -1.11 6.54 -24.81
C GLY A 13 -1.29 5.99 -23.40
N LEU A 14 -1.02 6.82 -22.39
CA LEU A 14 -1.07 6.47 -20.99
C LEU A 14 -1.98 7.43 -20.23
N VAL A 15 -2.91 6.91 -19.42
CA VAL A 15 -3.71 7.72 -18.48
C VAL A 15 -3.41 7.24 -17.06
N LEU A 16 -2.94 8.13 -16.20
CA LEU A 16 -2.68 7.88 -14.79
C LEU A 16 -3.71 8.63 -13.95
N VAL A 17 -4.58 7.90 -13.25
CA VAL A 17 -5.63 8.48 -12.42
C VAL A 17 -5.25 8.36 -10.95
N ARG A 18 -5.21 9.51 -10.26
CA ARG A 18 -4.81 9.69 -8.87
C ARG A 18 -3.63 8.80 -8.49
N PRO A 19 -2.48 8.92 -9.18
CA PRO A 19 -1.34 8.05 -8.91
C PRO A 19 -0.83 8.32 -7.49
N ALA A 20 -1.22 7.46 -6.54
CA ALA A 20 -0.82 7.53 -5.14
C ALA A 20 0.48 6.75 -4.84
N TRP A 21 1.10 6.17 -5.86
CA TRP A 21 2.29 5.34 -5.76
C TRP A 21 3.56 6.18 -5.94
N THR A 22 4.54 5.95 -5.07
CA THR A 22 5.91 6.42 -5.27
C THR A 22 6.62 5.47 -6.24
N PHE A 23 7.83 5.84 -6.68
CA PHE A 23 8.69 4.93 -7.45
C PHE A 23 9.41 3.90 -6.57
N ASP A 24 9.29 4.05 -5.26
CA ASP A 24 9.93 3.17 -4.28
C ASP A 24 9.00 1.99 -3.99
N ALA A 25 9.57 0.80 -3.84
CA ALA A 25 8.86 -0.32 -3.25
C ALA A 25 8.67 -0.08 -1.75
N ALA A 26 7.55 -0.54 -1.20
CA ALA A 26 7.26 -0.48 0.24
C ALA A 26 7.37 0.94 0.86
N PRO A 27 6.63 1.95 0.34
CA PRO A 27 6.74 3.33 0.83
C PRO A 27 6.34 3.45 2.30
N GLN A 28 6.85 4.47 2.98
CA GLN A 28 6.70 4.62 4.43
C GLN A 28 5.23 4.67 4.89
N ASN A 29 4.35 5.31 4.11
CA ASN A 29 2.93 5.37 4.39
C ASN A 29 2.21 4.01 4.30
N MET A 30 2.85 2.99 3.71
CA MET A 30 2.34 1.61 3.65
C MET A 30 2.83 0.73 4.82
N GLN A 31 3.83 1.16 5.59
CA GLN A 31 4.36 0.39 6.73
C GLN A 31 3.32 -0.01 7.79
N PRO A 32 2.30 0.81 8.12
CA PRO A 32 1.26 0.41 9.07
C PRO A 32 0.52 -0.87 8.66
N TYR A 33 0.34 -1.11 7.36
CA TYR A 33 -0.29 -2.33 6.84
C TYR A 33 0.60 -3.56 7.06
N VAL A 34 1.93 -3.40 6.95
CA VAL A 34 2.93 -4.44 7.21
C VAL A 34 2.93 -4.81 8.69
N GLU A 35 2.92 -3.82 9.60
CA GLU A 35 2.86 -4.03 11.04
C GLU A 35 1.59 -4.80 11.45
N VAL A 36 0.41 -4.37 10.98
CA VAL A 36 -0.86 -5.05 11.25
C VAL A 36 -0.82 -6.49 10.76
N ALA A 37 -0.33 -6.73 9.54
CA ALA A 37 -0.25 -8.07 8.98
C ALA A 37 0.70 -8.98 9.77
N GLU A 38 1.84 -8.44 10.23
CA GLU A 38 2.77 -9.15 11.10
C GLU A 38 2.16 -9.55 12.44
N LEU A 39 1.40 -8.64 13.05
CA LEU A 39 0.71 -8.91 14.31
C LEU A 39 -0.38 -9.98 14.15
N ILE A 40 -1.21 -9.88 13.10
CA ILE A 40 -2.25 -10.86 12.79
C ILE A 40 -1.65 -12.26 12.58
N ARG A 41 -0.48 -12.36 11.94
CA ARG A 41 0.19 -13.63 11.69
C ARG A 41 0.81 -14.25 12.94
N ARG A 42 1.27 -13.42 13.89
CA ARG A 42 2.06 -13.88 15.04
C ARG A 42 1.24 -14.14 16.30
N LEU A 43 0.08 -13.50 16.43
CA LEU A 43 -0.70 -13.48 17.67
C LEU A 43 -2.17 -13.85 17.41
N PRO A 44 -2.90 -14.37 18.41
CA PRO A 44 -4.35 -14.44 18.36
C PRO A 44 -4.95 -13.05 18.08
N LEU A 45 -6.03 -12.95 17.28
CA LEU A 45 -6.54 -11.66 16.79
C LEU A 45 -6.83 -10.63 17.88
N ALA A 46 -7.36 -11.06 19.03
CA ALA A 46 -7.62 -10.15 20.15
C ALA A 46 -6.32 -9.57 20.74
N GLU A 47 -5.29 -10.39 20.89
CA GLU A 47 -3.96 -9.97 21.36
C GLU A 47 -3.26 -9.11 20.30
N ALA A 48 -3.35 -9.49 19.03
CA ALA A 48 -2.80 -8.74 17.90
C ALA A 48 -3.38 -7.32 17.83
N ARG A 49 -4.70 -7.20 17.98
CA ARG A 49 -5.39 -5.91 18.02
C ARG A 49 -4.95 -5.07 19.21
N ALA A 50 -4.88 -5.68 20.40
CA ALA A 50 -4.44 -4.99 21.61
C ALA A 50 -3.00 -4.47 21.45
N ALA A 51 -2.11 -5.28 20.86
CA ALA A 51 -0.73 -4.91 20.58
C ALA A 51 -0.62 -3.78 19.57
N PHE A 52 -1.42 -3.79 18.50
CA PHE A 52 -1.44 -2.68 17.53
C PHE A 52 -2.01 -1.40 18.15
N THR A 53 -3.09 -1.50 18.92
CA THR A 53 -3.74 -0.33 19.56
C THR A 53 -2.80 0.41 20.51
N SER A 54 -1.86 -0.29 21.15
CA SER A 54 -0.85 0.30 22.03
C SER A 54 0.45 0.72 21.32
N SER A 55 0.53 0.57 20.00
CA SER A 55 1.75 0.86 19.24
C SER A 55 1.93 2.35 18.95
N ALA A 56 3.18 2.76 18.70
CA ALA A 56 3.49 4.13 18.29
C ALA A 56 2.78 4.51 16.98
N THR A 57 2.59 3.54 16.08
CA THR A 57 1.85 3.72 14.84
C THR A 57 0.39 4.07 15.13
N ALA A 58 -0.29 3.31 15.99
CA ALA A 58 -1.67 3.64 16.36
C ALA A 58 -1.80 5.01 17.03
N ALA A 59 -0.86 5.36 17.92
CA ALA A 59 -0.83 6.69 18.55
C ALA A 59 -0.67 7.82 17.52
N HIS A 60 0.22 7.66 16.54
CA HIS A 60 0.41 8.64 15.48
C HIS A 60 -0.86 8.82 14.62
N PHE A 61 -1.48 7.71 14.22
CA PHE A 61 -2.70 7.74 13.42
C PHE A 61 -3.93 8.27 14.18
N HIS A 62 -3.98 8.09 15.50
CA HIS A 62 -5.05 8.64 16.32
C HIS A 62 -5.14 10.17 16.16
N ASP A 63 -3.99 10.84 16.13
CA ASP A 63 -3.93 12.31 16.08
C ASP A 63 -4.03 12.84 14.63
N GLU A 64 -3.41 12.15 13.66
CA GLU A 64 -3.26 12.64 12.28
C GLU A 64 -4.31 12.10 11.30
N ALA A 65 -4.80 10.87 11.50
CA ALA A 65 -5.65 10.18 10.53
C ALA A 65 -6.56 9.13 11.20
N PRO A 66 -7.55 9.55 12.01
CA PRO A 66 -8.39 8.65 12.80
C PRO A 66 -9.21 7.66 11.94
N ASP A 67 -9.61 8.05 10.73
CA ASP A 67 -10.31 7.16 9.79
C ASP A 67 -9.41 6.02 9.28
N ASN A 68 -8.13 6.31 9.06
CA ASN A 68 -7.14 5.30 8.70
C ASN A 68 -6.86 4.37 9.88
N LEU A 69 -6.79 4.89 11.11
CA LEU A 69 -6.69 4.06 12.31
C LEU A 69 -7.86 3.09 12.42
N ALA A 70 -9.09 3.60 12.26
CA ALA A 70 -10.30 2.78 12.30
C ALA A 70 -10.28 1.68 11.22
N SER A 71 -9.82 2.01 10.01
CA SER A 71 -9.67 1.03 8.93
C SER A 71 -8.68 -0.08 9.28
N LEU A 72 -7.50 0.26 9.84
CA LEU A 72 -6.48 -0.71 10.26
C LEU A 72 -6.98 -1.59 11.42
N LEU A 73 -7.70 -1.00 12.39
CA LEU A 73 -8.29 -1.76 13.49
C LEU A 73 -9.39 -2.71 13.03
N GLY A 74 -10.14 -2.35 11.97
CA GLY A 74 -11.14 -3.22 11.37
C GLY A 74 -10.57 -4.50 10.75
N PHE A 75 -9.26 -4.57 10.47
CA PHE A 75 -8.66 -5.76 9.86
C PHE A 75 -8.63 -6.96 10.82
N PHE A 76 -8.51 -6.69 12.12
CA PHE A 76 -8.51 -7.72 13.16
C PHE A 76 -9.91 -8.32 13.39
N GLU A 77 -10.98 -7.66 12.92
CA GLU A 77 -12.37 -8.09 13.10
C GLU A 77 -12.87 -8.97 11.95
N ARG A 78 -12.08 -9.13 10.88
CA ARG A 78 -12.50 -9.87 9.70
C ARG A 78 -12.50 -11.38 9.94
N ASP A 79 -13.53 -12.07 9.48
CA ASP A 79 -13.56 -13.54 9.47
C ASP A 79 -12.38 -14.16 8.70
N ASN A 80 -11.86 -13.43 7.70
CA ASN A 80 -10.72 -13.82 6.87
C ASN A 80 -9.43 -13.05 7.19
N ALA A 81 -9.26 -12.56 8.42
CA ALA A 81 -8.16 -11.67 8.81
C ALA A 81 -6.77 -12.15 8.38
N THR A 82 -6.44 -13.44 8.55
CA THR A 82 -5.12 -13.98 8.17
C THR A 82 -4.86 -13.89 6.66
N VAL A 83 -5.80 -14.35 5.83
CA VAL A 83 -5.66 -14.29 4.36
C VAL A 83 -5.64 -12.84 3.89
N PHE A 84 -6.47 -11.99 4.49
CA PHE A 84 -6.51 -10.57 4.16
C PHE A 84 -5.19 -9.87 4.52
N ALA A 85 -4.61 -10.18 5.68
CA ALA A 85 -3.31 -9.66 6.11
C ALA A 85 -2.19 -10.03 5.14
N GLU A 86 -2.15 -11.27 4.64
CA GLU A 86 -1.17 -11.69 3.63
C GLU A 86 -1.27 -10.87 2.35
N VAL A 87 -2.49 -10.69 1.82
CA VAL A 87 -2.73 -9.89 0.61
C VAL A 87 -2.35 -8.42 0.83
N MET A 88 -2.76 -7.85 1.96
CA MET A 88 -2.43 -6.46 2.28
C MET A 88 -0.93 -6.24 2.47
N GLN A 89 -0.23 -7.17 3.11
CA GLN A 89 1.23 -7.10 3.24
C GLN A 89 1.92 -7.19 1.88
N ALA A 90 1.43 -8.05 0.98
CA ALA A 90 1.96 -8.13 -0.38
C ALA A 90 1.79 -6.81 -1.14
N ILE A 91 0.60 -6.19 -1.08
CA ILE A 91 0.33 -4.89 -1.70
C ILE A 91 1.20 -3.79 -1.08
N ALA A 92 1.31 -3.77 0.25
CA ALA A 92 2.08 -2.77 0.98
C ALA A 92 3.57 -2.83 0.64
N ASN A 93 4.10 -4.02 0.38
CA ASN A 93 5.50 -4.24 -0.01
C ASN A 93 5.76 -4.11 -1.52
N ASP A 94 4.70 -3.98 -2.33
CA ASP A 94 4.84 -3.85 -3.77
C ASP A 94 5.29 -2.44 -4.18
N GLY A 95 5.60 -2.28 -5.45
CA GLY A 95 5.91 -1.00 -6.07
C GLY A 95 5.47 -0.99 -7.53
N PRO A 96 5.63 0.13 -8.24
CA PRO A 96 5.19 0.22 -9.64
C PRO A 96 5.98 -0.69 -10.61
N GLY A 97 7.06 -1.33 -10.15
CA GLY A 97 7.95 -2.16 -10.96
C GLY A 97 8.60 -1.38 -12.11
N VAL A 98 8.69 -0.06 -11.98
CA VAL A 98 9.25 0.86 -12.97
C VAL A 98 10.01 1.93 -12.20
N THR A 99 11.24 2.22 -12.61
CA THR A 99 12.05 3.27 -12.02
C THR A 99 11.60 4.66 -12.46
N ARG A 100 11.98 5.69 -11.70
CA ARG A 100 11.74 7.08 -12.09
C ARG A 100 12.34 7.42 -13.47
N ALA A 101 13.52 6.88 -13.77
CA ALA A 101 14.20 7.13 -15.03
C ALA A 101 13.46 6.50 -16.22
N GLU A 102 13.00 5.26 -16.08
CA GLU A 102 12.19 4.60 -17.11
C GLU A 102 10.87 5.33 -17.35
N ALA A 103 10.20 5.78 -16.27
CA ALA A 103 8.97 6.55 -16.40
C ALA A 103 9.22 7.92 -17.07
N ALA A 104 10.32 8.60 -16.76
CA ALA A 104 10.68 9.88 -17.39
C ALA A 104 11.07 9.72 -18.87
N GLY A 105 11.53 8.54 -19.29
CA GLY A 105 11.87 8.23 -20.67
C GLY A 105 10.67 7.88 -21.56
N LEU A 106 9.46 7.80 -21.02
CA LEU A 106 8.25 7.50 -21.78
C LEU A 106 7.89 8.64 -22.74
N ALA A 107 7.83 8.34 -24.03
CA ALA A 107 7.57 9.32 -25.09
C ALA A 107 6.11 9.35 -25.59
N MET A 108 5.26 8.41 -25.16
CA MET A 108 3.85 8.38 -25.59
C MET A 108 3.02 9.48 -24.92
N PRO A 109 1.94 9.96 -25.57
CA PRO A 109 1.01 10.89 -24.95
C PRO A 109 0.53 10.39 -23.58
N THR A 110 0.72 11.21 -22.56
CA THR A 110 0.40 10.85 -21.17
C THR A 110 -0.50 11.90 -20.53
N LEU A 111 -1.63 11.46 -19.97
CA LEU A 111 -2.55 12.28 -19.17
C LEU A 111 -2.46 11.86 -17.70
N VAL A 112 -2.31 12.83 -16.79
CA VAL A 112 -2.35 12.61 -15.35
C VAL A 112 -3.57 13.33 -14.77
N ILE A 113 -4.40 12.60 -14.03
CA ILE A 113 -5.59 13.12 -13.35
C ILE A 113 -5.32 13.07 -11.85
N GLY A 114 -5.40 14.22 -11.17
CA GLY A 114 -5.18 14.37 -9.72
C GLY A 114 -6.42 14.12 -8.88
#